data_AF-A0A382BRM0-F1
#
_entry.id   AF-A0A382BRM0-F1
#
_cell.length_a   1.000
_cell.length_b   1.000
_cell.length_c   1.000
_cell.angle_alpha   90.00
_cell.angle_beta   90.00
_cell.angle_gamma   90.00
#
_symmetry.space_group_name_H-M   'P 1'
#
loop_
_entity.id
_entity.type
_entity.pdbx_description
1 polymer ?
#
loop_
_entity_poly.entity_id
_entity_poly.type
_entity_poly.pdbx_seq_one_letter_code
_entity_poly.pdbx_strand_id
1 'polypeptide(L)' 'MYLIEKAGDFANRIALENDNDVLTYGQLLEQSQSLASGLLKDKDDLEGNRIISLLPPLFDYVVLQWAVWQTG' A
#
# COMPACT_ATOMS: atom_id res chain seq x y z
N MET A 1 -3.30 11.67 4.50
CA MET A 1 -2.72 11.87 3.15
C MET A 1 -3.82 11.73 2.11
N TYR A 2 -4.01 12.76 1.27
CA TYR A 2 -5.17 12.89 0.36
C TYR A 2 -5.44 11.65 -0.51
N LEU A 3 -4.41 11.02 -1.08
CA LEU A 3 -4.59 9.85 -1.95
C LEU A 3 -5.14 8.63 -1.20
N ILE A 4 -4.65 8.37 0.01
CA ILE A 4 -5.06 7.23 0.85
C ILE A 4 -6.49 7.42 1.32
N GLU A 5 -6.82 8.63 1.78
CA GLU A 5 -8.19 9.00 2.15
C GLU A 5 -9.14 8.86 0.96
N LYS A 6 -8.72 9.34 -0.22
CA LYS A 6 -9.55 9.31 -1.42
C LYS A 6 -9.81 7.88 -1.93
N ALA A 7 -8.85 6.98 -1.78
CA ALA A 7 -9.04 5.57 -2.11
C ALA A 7 -10.12 4.91 -1.23
N GLY A 8 -10.27 5.36 0.02
CA GLY A 8 -11.32 4.89 0.94
C GLY A 8 -12.73 5.12 0.39
N ASP A 9 -12.97 6.27 -0.25
CA ASP A 9 -14.26 6.59 -0.90
C ASP A 9 -14.62 5.60 -2.03
N PHE A 10 -13.63 4.88 -2.55
CA PHE A 10 -13.78 3.96 -3.67
C PHE A 10 -13.45 2.51 -3.30
N ALA A 11 -13.56 2.14 -2.02
CA ALA A 11 -13.11 0.84 -1.50
C ALA A 11 -13.58 -0.38 -2.33
N ASN A 12 -14.80 -0.36 -2.87
CA ASN A 12 -15.36 -1.46 -3.65
C ASN A 12 -14.97 -1.44 -5.15
N ARG A 13 -14.27 -0.42 -5.62
CA ARG A 13 -13.81 -0.34 -7.02
C ARG A 13 -12.50 -1.08 -7.20
N ILE A 14 -12.28 -1.59 -8.39
CA ILE A 14 -11.02 -2.21 -8.82
C ILE A 14 -9.91 -1.16 -8.78
N ALA A 15 -8.82 -1.47 -8.07
CA ALA A 15 -7.61 -0.66 -8.04
C ALA A 15 -6.54 -1.23 -8.97
N LEU A 16 -6.38 -2.57 -8.96
CA LEU A 16 -5.46 -3.32 -9.81
C LEU A 16 -6.18 -4.53 -10.38
N GLU A 17 -5.84 -4.87 -11.61
CA GLU A 17 -6.34 -6.04 -12.32
C GLU A 17 -5.22 -6.58 -13.21
N ASN A 18 -5.12 -7.90 -13.28
CA ASN A 18 -4.32 -8.63 -14.24
C ASN A 18 -5.16 -9.79 -14.80
N ASP A 19 -4.60 -10.59 -15.70
CA ASP A 19 -5.35 -11.66 -16.37
C ASP A 19 -5.99 -12.71 -15.43
N ASN A 20 -5.49 -12.85 -14.20
CA ASN A 20 -5.91 -13.88 -13.25
C ASN A 20 -6.56 -13.32 -11.98
N ASP A 21 -6.24 -12.07 -11.59
CA ASP A 21 -6.56 -11.53 -10.27
C ASP A 21 -7.03 -10.08 -10.33
N VAL A 22 -7.89 -9.72 -9.38
CA VAL A 22 -8.40 -8.38 -9.15
C VAL A 22 -8.15 -8.00 -7.70
N LEU A 23 -7.74 -6.76 -7.47
CA LEU A 23 -7.54 -6.19 -6.15
C LEU A 23 -8.26 -4.85 -6.07
N THR A 24 -9.21 -4.74 -5.13
CA THR A 24 -10.00 -3.53 -4.92
C THR A 24 -9.22 -2.49 -4.13
N TYR A 25 -9.67 -1.23 -4.15
CA TYR A 25 -9.06 -0.19 -3.31
C TYR A 25 -9.16 -0.53 -1.81
N GLY A 26 -10.24 -1.17 -1.37
CA GLY A 26 -10.38 -1.61 0.02
C GLY A 26 -9.31 -2.63 0.40
N GLN A 27 -9.08 -3.63 -0.46
CA GLN A 27 -8.03 -4.63 -0.26
C GLN A 27 -6.63 -4.01 -0.34
N LEU A 28 -6.41 -3.06 -1.25
CA LEU A 28 -5.15 -2.31 -1.35
C LEU A 28 -4.83 -1.57 -0.05
N LEU A 29 -5.83 -0.85 0.49
CA LEU A 29 -5.70 -0.10 1.73
C LEU A 29 -5.42 -1.03 2.91
N GLU A 30 -6.18 -2.11 3.06
CA GLU A 30 -5.98 -3.09 4.13
C GLU A 30 -4.57 -3.72 4.10
N GLN A 31 -4.16 -4.24 2.93
CA GLN A 31 -2.86 -4.89 2.78
C GLN A 31 -1.71 -3.91 2.96
N SER A 32 -1.80 -2.71 2.38
CA SER A 32 -0.75 -1.69 2.50
C SER A 32 -0.65 -1.14 3.93
N GLN A 33 -1.77 -0.97 4.64
CA GLN A 33 -1.77 -0.54 6.04
C GLN A 33 -1.12 -1.61 6.94
N SER A 34 -1.45 -2.88 6.75
CA SER A 34 -0.83 -3.99 7.48
C SER A 34 0.68 -4.02 7.27
N LEU A 35 1.14 -3.87 6.03
CA LEU A 35 2.56 -3.82 5.69
C LEU A 35 3.23 -2.56 6.26
N ALA A 36 2.58 -1.40 6.24
CA ALA A 36 3.08 -0.16 6.81
C ALA A 36 3.34 -0.29 8.32
N SER A 37 2.41 -0.91 9.06
CA SER A 37 2.63 -1.22 10.48
C SER A 37 3.85 -2.12 10.70
N GLY A 38 4.06 -3.10 9.82
CA GLY A 38 5.25 -3.97 9.88
C GLY A 38 6.58 -3.24 9.58
N LEU A 39 6.56 -2.27 8.66
CA LEU A 39 7.72 -1.43 8.34
C LEU A 39 8.09 -0.48 9.49
N LEU A 40 7.07 0.08 10.13
CA LEU A 40 7.20 0.99 11.27
C LEU A 40 7.65 0.29 12.55
N LYS A 41 7.21 -0.96 12.77
CA LYS A 41 7.44 -1.70 14.02
C LYS A 41 6.95 -0.88 15.23
N ASP A 42 7.89 -0.41 16.06
CA ASP A 42 7.62 0.40 17.25
C ASP A 42 7.79 1.91 16.99
N LYS A 43 8.00 2.31 15.74
CA LYS A 43 8.11 3.72 15.33
C LYS A 43 6.76 4.24 14.83
N ASP A 44 6.55 5.54 14.96
CA ASP A 44 5.37 6.20 14.39
C ASP A 44 5.61 6.68 12.95
N ASP A 45 6.87 6.89 12.56
CA ASP A 45 7.26 7.48 11.28
C ASP A 45 8.67 7.00 10.86
N LEU A 46 8.94 6.95 9.56
CA LEU A 46 10.27 6.62 9.02
C LEU A 46 11.15 7.86 8.81
N GLU A 47 10.61 9.06 8.94
CA GLU A 47 11.28 10.35 8.85
C GLU A 47 12.09 10.50 7.55
N GLY A 48 11.53 10.02 6.43
CA GLY A 48 12.20 10.02 5.13
C GLY A 48 13.34 9.02 4.98
N ASN A 49 13.48 8.05 5.91
CA ASN A 49 14.41 6.93 5.74
C ASN A 49 14.10 6.14 4.47
N ARG A 50 15.16 5.73 3.77
CA ARG A 50 15.04 5.09 2.46
C ARG A 50 14.65 3.62 2.60
N ILE A 51 13.68 3.21 1.78
CA ILE A 51 13.30 1.81 1.60
C ILE A 51 13.81 1.34 0.23
N ILE A 52 14.46 0.17 0.21
CA ILE A 52 14.83 -0.53 -1.02
C ILE A 52 13.80 -1.64 -1.24
N SER A 53 13.19 -1.65 -2.41
CA SER A 53 12.29 -2.72 -2.87
C SER A 53 12.97 -3.53 -3.96
N LEU A 54 12.89 -4.86 -3.86
CA LEU A 54 13.29 -5.79 -4.92
C LEU A 54 12.21 -6.85 -5.05
N LEU A 55 11.19 -6.54 -5.86
CA LEU A 55 10.02 -7.37 -6.08
C LEU A 55 9.75 -7.50 -7.58
N PRO A 56 9.15 -8.61 -8.04
CA PRO A 56 8.62 -8.72 -9.40
C PRO A 56 7.48 -7.70 -9.62
N PRO A 57 7.14 -7.36 -10.88
CA PRO A 57 6.06 -6.43 -11.20
C PRO A 57 4.68 -7.07 -10.99
N LEU A 58 4.34 -7.35 -9.72
CA LEU A 58 3.07 -7.91 -9.27
C LEU A 58 2.34 -6.90 -8.37
N PHE A 59 1.13 -7.25 -7.93
CA PHE A 59 0.35 -6.39 -7.02
C PHE A 59 1.13 -6.04 -5.75
N ASP A 60 1.97 -6.93 -5.25
CA ASP A 60 2.87 -6.70 -4.11
C ASP A 60 3.75 -5.45 -4.26
N TYR A 61 4.17 -5.13 -5.48
CA TYR A 61 4.95 -3.91 -5.74
C TYR A 61 4.11 -2.65 -5.44
N VAL A 62 2.86 -2.63 -5.86
CA VAL A 62 1.94 -1.50 -5.62
C VAL A 62 1.52 -1.46 -4.15
N VAL A 63 1.24 -2.61 -3.55
CA VAL A 63 0.93 -2.72 -2.11
C VAL A 63 2.08 -2.15 -1.27
N LEU A 64 3.32 -2.52 -1.59
CA LEU A 64 4.50 -1.98 -0.91
C LEU A 64 4.62 -0.47 -1.13
N GLN A 65 4.45 0.03 -2.35
CA GLN A 65 4.53 1.48 -2.61
C GLN A 65 3.52 2.27 -1.78
N TRP A 66 2.29 1.76 -1.64
CA TRP A 66 1.25 2.36 -0.80
C TRP A 66 1.55 2.23 0.69
N ALA A 67 2.20 1.15 1.12
CA ALA A 67 2.66 0.99 2.48
C ALA A 67 3.72 2.06 2.82
N VAL A 68 4.74 2.23 1.96
CA VAL A 68 5.80 3.24 2.13
C VAL A 68 5.22 4.65 2.24
N TRP A 69 4.22 4.98 1.43
CA TRP A 69 3.54 6.27 1.52
C TRP A 69 2.87 6.48 2.89
N GLN A 70 2.35 5.43 3.52
CA GLN A 70 1.70 5.52 4.82
C GLN A 70 2.67 5.56 6.01
N THR A 71 3.98 5.37 5.79
CA THR A 71 4.98 5.32 6.87
C THR A 71 5.76 6.61 7.12
N GLY A 72 5.39 7.72 6.48
CA GLY A 72 6.03 9.03 6.68
C GLY A 72 7.03 9.42 5.60
#